data_AF-A0A3B0KE66-F1
#
_entry.id   AF-A0A3B0KE66-F1
#
_cell.length_a   1.000
_cell.length_b   1.000
_cell.length_c   1.000
_cell.angle_alpha   90.00
_cell.angle_beta   90.00
_cell.angle_gamma   90.00
#
_symmetry.space_group_name_H-M   'P 1'
#
loop_
_entity.id
_entity.type
_entity.pdbx_description
1 polymer ?
#
loop_
_entity_poly.entity_id
_entity_poly.type
_entity_poly.pdbx_seq_one_letter_code
_entity_poly.pdbx_strand_id
1 'polypeptide(L)'
;MLTKIMHIYKPIAVSQGNSQLTKICALAYKKLIQPVLMYGYVAWMNIATVHMEKLRQFERKILRKSIGTQSRNALTNHYLPNKQLYALTETTRIDRLMFKILERLIDRDNVMQTELPQHYPTECLTAHHIHHLMDMGIIYDEDDNLIFHHRRNHSLSHADGLLYNISQ
;
A
#
# COMPACT_ATOMS: atom_id res chain seq x y z
N MET A 1 -20.45 39.85 -1.74
CA MET A 1 -19.00 40.11 -1.82
C MET A 1 -18.29 38.97 -1.09
N LEU A 2 -17.93 37.89 -1.80
CA LEU A 2 -17.35 36.68 -1.20
C LEU A 2 -15.83 36.83 -1.13
N THR A 3 -15.31 37.01 0.08
CA THR A 3 -13.89 37.03 0.39
C THR A 3 -13.25 35.68 0.06
N LYS A 4 -12.47 35.64 -1.01
CA LYS A 4 -11.56 34.52 -1.32
C LYS A 4 -10.56 34.39 -0.17
N ILE A 5 -10.69 33.33 0.63
CA ILE A 5 -9.62 32.89 1.52
C ILE A 5 -8.50 32.34 0.63
N MET A 6 -7.51 33.18 0.34
CA MET A 6 -6.25 32.74 -0.26
C MET A 6 -5.51 31.91 0.79
N HIS A 7 -5.66 30.58 0.70
CA HIS A 7 -4.84 29.68 1.51
C HIS A 7 -3.36 29.98 1.27
N ILE A 8 -2.68 30.14 2.39
CA ILE A 8 -1.25 30.35 2.58
C ILE A 8 -0.48 29.21 1.89
N TYR A 9 -0.13 29.39 0.63
CA TYR A 9 0.94 28.66 -0.02
C TYR A 9 1.87 29.72 -0.61
N LYS A 10 2.85 30.17 0.20
CA LYS A 10 4.03 30.82 -0.37
C LYS A 10 4.79 29.73 -1.15
N PRO A 11 5.11 29.93 -2.44
CA PRO A 11 6.03 29.04 -3.13
C PRO A 11 7.41 29.19 -2.46
N ILE A 12 7.85 28.15 -1.76
CA ILE A 12 9.15 28.12 -1.10
C ILE A 12 10.22 28.02 -2.21
N ALA A 13 11.19 28.94 -2.16
CA ALA A 13 12.24 29.09 -3.16
C ALA A 13 13.04 27.80 -3.37
N VAL A 14 13.35 27.51 -4.63
CA VAL A 14 14.01 26.30 -5.13
C VAL A 14 15.53 26.42 -4.91
N SER A 15 16.03 26.02 -3.74
CA SER A 15 17.44 25.57 -3.62
C SER A 15 17.62 24.76 -2.33
N GLN A 16 18.08 23.50 -2.49
CA GLN A 16 18.55 22.54 -1.47
C GLN A 16 17.64 22.17 -0.26
N GLY A 17 16.65 22.97 0.13
CA GLY A 17 15.70 22.69 1.23
C GLY A 17 14.55 21.71 0.89
N ASN A 18 14.39 21.34 -0.38
CA ASN A 18 13.27 20.50 -0.84
C ASN A 18 13.36 19.03 -0.39
N SER A 19 14.56 18.50 -0.14
CA SER A 19 14.71 17.11 0.33
C SER A 19 14.20 16.95 1.77
N GLN A 20 14.55 17.86 2.67
CA GLN A 20 14.08 17.78 4.06
C GLN A 20 12.56 17.97 4.17
N LEU A 21 11.98 18.91 3.43
CA LEU A 21 10.54 19.09 3.40
C LEU A 21 9.81 17.84 2.88
N THR A 22 10.34 17.22 1.82
CA THR A 22 9.81 15.96 1.27
C THR A 22 9.85 14.86 2.33
N LYS A 23 10.95 14.74 3.07
CA LYS A 23 11.10 13.76 4.18
C LYS A 23 10.10 14.02 5.30
N ILE A 24 9.93 15.26 5.72
CA ILE A 24 8.95 15.64 6.77
C ILE A 24 7.53 15.31 6.31
N CYS A 25 7.15 15.68 5.09
CA CYS A 25 5.83 15.39 4.55
C CYS A 25 5.57 13.89 4.38
N ALA A 26 6.57 13.13 3.90
CA ALA A 26 6.49 11.68 3.83
C ALA A 26 6.37 11.05 5.23
N LEU A 27 7.10 11.56 6.22
CA LEU A 27 6.98 11.12 7.60
C LEU A 27 5.58 11.42 8.17
N ALA A 28 5.03 12.60 7.91
CA ALA A 28 3.67 12.96 8.31
C ALA A 28 2.63 12.00 7.69
N TYR A 29 2.78 11.65 6.41
CA TYR A 29 1.96 10.60 5.79
C TYR A 29 2.06 9.28 6.56
N LYS A 30 3.28 8.77 6.78
CA LYS A 30 3.53 7.48 7.45
C LYS A 30 3.00 7.44 8.89
N LYS A 31 3.05 8.56 9.61
CA LYS A 31 2.71 8.62 11.04
C LYS A 31 1.24 8.99 11.31
N LEU A 32 0.61 9.75 10.42
CA LEU A 32 -0.74 10.27 10.66
C LEU A 32 -1.79 9.65 9.73
N ILE A 33 -1.47 9.50 8.44
CA ILE A 33 -2.45 9.10 7.44
C ILE A 33 -2.43 7.59 7.24
N GLN A 34 -1.24 7.01 7.09
CA GLN A 34 -1.09 5.57 6.86
C GLN A 34 -1.76 4.72 7.95
N PRO A 35 -1.66 5.03 9.26
CA PRO A 35 -2.38 4.29 10.30
C PRO A 35 -3.90 4.36 10.16
N VAL A 36 -4.45 5.50 9.71
CA VAL A 36 -5.89 5.65 9.47
C VAL A 36 -6.34 4.78 8.29
N LEU A 37 -5.55 4.74 7.21
CA LEU A 37 -5.81 3.83 6.09
C LEU A 37 -5.74 2.37 6.54
N MET A 38 -4.78 2.04 7.41
CA MET A 38 -4.60 0.71 7.97
C MET A 38 -5.69 0.29 8.96
N TYR A 39 -6.42 1.22 9.58
CA TYR A 39 -7.48 0.86 10.53
C TYR A 39 -8.53 -0.07 9.90
N GLY A 40 -8.78 0.08 8.60
CA GLY A 40 -9.67 -0.78 7.83
C GLY A 40 -9.07 -2.12 7.37
N TYR A 41 -7.89 -2.54 7.84
CA TYR A 41 -7.15 -3.68 7.27
C TYR A 41 -7.96 -4.97 7.17
N VAL A 42 -8.81 -5.26 8.17
CA VAL A 42 -9.68 -6.46 8.17
C VAL A 42 -10.63 -6.45 6.97
N ALA A 43 -11.18 -5.28 6.64
CA ALA A 43 -12.00 -5.13 5.45
C ALA A 43 -11.15 -5.26 4.18
N TRP A 44 -9.97 -4.62 4.17
CA TRP A 44 -9.08 -4.55 3.02
C TRP A 44 -8.56 -5.91 2.53
N MET A 45 -8.38 -6.88 3.43
CA MET A 45 -7.95 -8.24 3.04
C MET A 45 -9.01 -8.98 2.22
N ASN A 46 -10.29 -8.63 2.38
CA ASN A 46 -11.42 -9.32 1.74
C ASN A 46 -12.06 -8.51 0.59
N ILE A 47 -11.49 -7.36 0.22
CA ILE A 47 -12.06 -6.56 -0.88
C ILE A 47 -11.66 -7.11 -2.25
N ALA A 48 -12.53 -6.89 -3.23
CA ALA A 48 -12.18 -7.16 -4.62
C ALA A 48 -10.99 -6.30 -5.09
N THR A 49 -10.19 -6.85 -5.99
CA THR A 49 -9.00 -6.24 -6.61
C THR A 49 -9.22 -4.80 -7.08
N VAL A 50 -10.38 -4.51 -7.66
CA VAL A 50 -10.75 -3.16 -8.14
C VAL A 50 -10.83 -2.14 -6.99
N HIS A 51 -11.34 -2.55 -5.83
CA HIS A 51 -11.41 -1.68 -4.65
C HIS A 51 -10.03 -1.45 -4.04
N MET A 52 -9.17 -2.47 -4.05
CA MET A 52 -7.78 -2.31 -3.63
C MET A 52 -7.04 -1.31 -4.54
N GLU A 53 -7.24 -1.37 -5.85
CA GLU A 53 -6.63 -0.40 -6.75
C GLU A 53 -7.15 1.03 -6.50
N LYS A 54 -8.45 1.21 -6.18
CA LYS A 54 -8.97 2.51 -5.76
C LYS A 54 -8.30 3.03 -4.49
N LEU A 55 -8.05 2.16 -3.51
CA LEU A 55 -7.31 2.51 -2.29
C LEU A 55 -5.86 2.91 -2.61
N ARG A 56 -5.17 2.17 -3.47
CA ARG A 56 -3.81 2.53 -3.93
C ARG A 56 -3.79 3.86 -4.67
N GLN A 57 -4.76 4.13 -5.54
CA GLN A 57 -4.90 5.43 -6.21
C GLN A 57 -5.10 6.58 -5.20
N PHE A 58 -5.90 6.34 -4.16
CA PHE A 58 -6.12 7.30 -3.09
C PHE A 58 -4.84 7.58 -2.29
N GLU A 59 -4.13 6.54 -1.86
CA GLU A 59 -2.80 6.66 -1.23
C GLU A 59 -1.84 7.49 -2.09
N ARG A 60 -1.69 7.15 -3.37
CA ARG A 60 -0.81 7.88 -4.28
C ARG A 60 -1.20 9.34 -4.43
N LYS A 61 -2.50 9.65 -4.49
CA LYS A 61 -2.99 11.03 -4.55
C LYS A 61 -2.61 11.81 -3.31
N ILE A 62 -2.68 11.20 -2.13
CA ILE A 62 -2.25 11.82 -0.87
C ILE A 62 -0.73 12.04 -0.87
N LEU A 63 0.06 11.02 -1.21
CA LEU A 63 1.52 11.11 -1.26
C LEU A 63 2.01 12.19 -2.23
N ARG A 64 1.40 12.29 -3.41
CA ARG A 64 1.73 13.35 -4.37
C ARG A 64 1.38 14.73 -3.83
N LYS A 65 0.25 14.88 -3.15
CA LYS A 65 -0.14 16.14 -2.50
C LYS A 65 0.82 16.50 -1.36
N SER A 66 1.28 15.54 -0.57
CA SER A 66 2.16 15.81 0.56
C SER A 66 3.53 16.33 0.13
N ILE A 67 4.08 15.84 -0.99
CA ILE A 67 5.39 16.27 -1.50
C ILE A 67 5.30 17.40 -2.54
N GLY A 68 4.09 17.84 -2.90
CA GLY A 68 3.85 18.99 -3.75
C GLY A 68 4.55 18.92 -5.11
N THR A 69 5.34 19.94 -5.44
CA THR A 69 6.04 20.07 -6.74
C THR A 69 7.04 18.95 -7.00
N GLN A 70 7.58 18.31 -5.94
CA GLN A 70 8.50 17.17 -6.05
C GLN A 70 7.81 15.90 -6.58
N SER A 71 6.47 15.90 -6.67
CA SER A 71 5.72 14.80 -7.27
C SER A 71 5.76 14.78 -8.80
N ARG A 72 6.38 15.79 -9.43
CA ARG A 72 6.46 15.98 -10.88
C ARG A 72 7.90 15.99 -11.35
N ASN A 73 8.11 15.48 -12.55
CA ASN A 73 9.37 15.61 -13.26
C ASN A 73 9.57 17.08 -13.67
N ALA A 74 10.72 17.66 -13.33
CA ALA A 74 11.02 19.06 -13.59
C ALA A 74 11.08 19.41 -15.09
N LEU A 75 11.46 18.44 -15.94
CA LEU A 75 11.64 18.64 -17.38
C LEU A 75 10.33 18.50 -18.15
N THR A 76 9.50 17.52 -17.78
CA THR A 76 8.27 17.20 -18.52
C THR A 76 7.00 17.71 -17.86
N ASN A 77 7.09 18.18 -16.61
CA ASN A 77 5.96 18.56 -15.75
C ASN A 77 4.92 17.43 -15.53
N HIS A 78 5.21 16.21 -16.00
CA HIS A 78 4.39 15.03 -15.75
C HIS A 78 4.64 14.49 -14.35
N TYR A 79 3.64 13.80 -13.81
CA TYR A 79 3.77 13.10 -12.53
C TYR A 79 4.86 12.03 -12.60
N LEU A 80 5.66 11.92 -11.54
CA LEU A 80 6.65 10.85 -11.41
C LEU A 80 5.97 9.47 -11.51
N PRO A 81 6.60 8.46 -12.14
CA PRO A 81 6.15 7.07 -12.06
C PRO A 81 5.92 6.63 -10.61
N ASN A 82 4.94 5.74 -10.38
CA ASN A 82 4.56 5.33 -9.02
C ASN A 82 5.75 4.68 -8.26
N LYS A 83 6.53 3.84 -8.94
CA LYS A 83 7.75 3.22 -8.37
C LYS A 83 8.73 4.27 -7.85
N GLN A 84 8.92 5.36 -8.61
CA GLN A 84 9.77 6.47 -8.20
C GLN A 84 9.15 7.29 -7.06
N LEU A 85 7.82 7.46 -7.04
CA LEU A 85 7.11 8.15 -5.96
C LEU A 85 7.29 7.42 -4.61
N TYR A 86 7.12 6.10 -4.59
CA TYR A 86 7.32 5.30 -3.38
C TYR A 86 8.79 5.30 -2.94
N ALA A 87 9.74 5.20 -3.88
CA ALA A 87 11.16 5.30 -3.59
C ALA A 87 11.55 6.68 -3.01
N LEU A 88 11.09 7.77 -3.63
CA LEU A 88 11.37 9.15 -3.20
C LEU A 88 10.84 9.43 -1.78
N THR A 89 9.69 8.87 -1.44
CA THR A 89 9.06 9.06 -0.12
C THR A 89 9.47 7.99 0.90
N GLU A 90 10.24 6.99 0.47
CA GLU A 90 10.59 5.79 1.25
C GLU A 90 9.35 5.12 1.87
N THR A 91 8.21 5.16 1.16
CA THR A 91 6.92 4.70 1.68
C THR A 91 6.62 3.30 1.17
N THR A 92 6.25 2.39 2.06
CA THR A 92 5.70 1.08 1.66
C THR A 92 4.24 1.24 1.28
N ARG A 93 3.85 0.72 0.12
CA ARG A 93 2.47 0.66 -0.37
C ARG A 93 1.54 0.04 0.68
N ILE A 94 0.33 0.58 0.82
CA ILE A 94 -0.58 0.24 1.93
C ILE A 94 -0.89 -1.26 2.05
N ASP A 95 -1.16 -1.95 0.94
CA ASP A 95 -1.43 -3.39 0.91
C ASP A 95 -0.21 -4.24 1.28
N ARG A 96 0.98 -3.89 0.78
CA ARG A 96 2.23 -4.56 1.19
C ARG A 96 2.53 -4.33 2.67
N LEU A 97 2.21 -3.16 3.19
CA LEU A 97 2.35 -2.91 4.63
C LEU A 97 1.36 -3.75 5.46
N MET A 98 0.12 -3.91 4.99
CA MET A 98 -0.87 -4.76 5.65
C MET A 98 -0.41 -6.23 5.69
N PHE A 99 0.06 -6.78 4.57
CA PHE A 99 0.58 -8.14 4.52
C PHE A 99 1.79 -8.34 5.43
N LYS A 100 2.75 -7.41 5.45
CA LYS A 100 3.89 -7.46 6.38
C LYS A 100 3.49 -7.47 7.86
N ILE A 101 2.41 -6.76 8.21
CA ILE A 101 1.91 -6.75 9.59
C ILE A 101 1.18 -8.05 9.89
N LEU A 102 0.40 -8.56 8.95
CA LEU A 102 -0.28 -9.84 9.06
C LEU A 102 0.71 -11.00 9.26
N GLU A 103 1.76 -11.06 8.44
CA GLU A 103 2.86 -12.03 8.60
C GLU A 103 3.47 -11.97 9.99
N ARG A 104 3.82 -10.78 10.49
CA ARG A 104 4.38 -10.63 11.84
C ARG A 104 3.41 -11.07 12.95
N LEU A 105 2.11 -10.86 12.76
CA LEU A 105 1.10 -11.31 13.70
C LEU A 105 0.98 -12.83 13.68
N ILE A 106 1.02 -13.43 12.49
CA ILE A 106 1.00 -14.88 12.29
C ILE A 106 2.24 -15.53 12.89
N ASP A 107 3.42 -14.98 12.63
CA ASP A 107 4.68 -15.48 13.20
C ASP A 107 4.63 -15.48 14.72
N ARG A 108 4.00 -14.45 15.32
CA ARG A 108 3.79 -14.37 16.76
C ARG A 108 2.75 -15.37 17.26
N ASP A 109 1.67 -15.61 16.53
CA ASP A 109 0.57 -16.52 16.92
C ASP A 109 0.96 -18.00 16.74
N ASN A 110 1.80 -18.32 15.76
CA ASN A 110 2.41 -19.66 15.60
C ASN A 110 3.30 -20.05 16.79
N VAL A 111 3.76 -19.09 17.61
CA VAL A 111 4.43 -19.38 18.89
C VAL A 111 3.41 -19.77 19.98
N MET A 112 2.12 -19.48 19.78
CA MET A 112 1.06 -19.59 20.80
C MET A 112 0.00 -20.68 20.52
N GLN A 113 -0.17 -21.16 19.29
CA GLN A 113 -1.18 -22.18 18.94
C GLN A 113 -0.57 -23.48 18.41
N THR A 114 -0.90 -24.61 19.04
CA THR A 114 -0.39 -25.94 18.69
C THR A 114 -1.33 -26.79 17.82
N GLU A 115 -2.65 -26.57 17.77
CA GLU A 115 -3.56 -27.41 16.95
C GLU A 115 -4.79 -26.65 16.46
N LEU A 116 -5.17 -26.84 15.19
CA LEU A 116 -6.38 -26.28 14.57
C LEU A 116 -7.63 -27.10 14.95
N PRO A 117 -8.77 -26.47 15.32
CA PRO A 117 -10.03 -27.19 15.49
C PRO A 117 -10.50 -27.80 14.17
N GLN A 118 -10.93 -29.06 14.21
CA GLN A 118 -11.18 -29.91 13.04
C GLN A 118 -12.26 -29.40 12.07
N HIS A 119 -13.05 -28.37 12.41
CA HIS A 119 -14.20 -27.87 11.65
C HIS A 119 -14.22 -26.35 11.46
N TYR A 120 -13.04 -25.71 11.34
CA TYR A 120 -12.99 -24.26 11.19
C TYR A 120 -13.34 -23.82 9.75
N PRO A 121 -14.25 -22.85 9.56
CA PRO A 121 -14.66 -22.42 8.22
C PRO A 121 -13.49 -21.73 7.48
N THR A 122 -13.29 -22.14 6.22
CA THR A 122 -12.26 -21.63 5.29
C THR A 122 -12.55 -20.23 4.75
N GLU A 123 -13.65 -19.61 5.18
CA GLU A 123 -14.06 -18.26 4.75
C GLU A 123 -13.20 -17.15 5.38
N CYS A 124 -12.43 -17.48 6.42
CA CYS A 124 -11.52 -16.56 7.10
C CYS A 124 -10.07 -16.91 6.78
N LEU A 125 -9.26 -15.91 6.42
CA LEU A 125 -7.80 -16.07 6.27
C LEU A 125 -7.17 -16.33 7.64
N THR A 126 -6.97 -17.61 7.98
CA THR A 126 -6.22 -18.01 9.18
C THR A 126 -4.71 -17.91 8.93
N ALA A 127 -3.91 -17.91 10.00
CA ALA A 127 -2.45 -17.98 9.93
C ALA A 127 -1.95 -19.11 9.03
N HIS A 128 -2.48 -20.32 9.22
CA HIS A 128 -2.10 -21.49 8.43
C HIS A 128 -2.57 -21.39 6.97
N HIS A 129 -3.77 -20.86 6.72
CA HIS A 129 -4.27 -20.63 5.37
C HIS A 129 -3.37 -19.62 4.63
N ILE A 130 -2.93 -18.55 5.29
CA ILE A 130 -2.04 -17.55 4.70
C ILE A 130 -0.68 -18.18 4.36
N HIS A 131 -0.09 -18.97 5.25
CA HIS A 131 1.13 -19.73 4.95
C HIS A 131 0.96 -20.63 3.73
N HIS A 132 -0.13 -21.39 3.68
CA HIS A 132 -0.42 -22.23 2.52
C HIS A 132 -0.53 -21.42 1.21
N LEU A 133 -1.17 -20.26 1.23
CA LEU A 133 -1.23 -19.37 0.07
C LEU A 133 0.12 -18.74 -0.29
N MET A 134 1.01 -18.53 0.68
CA MET A 134 2.40 -18.10 0.44
C MET A 134 3.19 -19.21 -0.25
N ASP A 135 3.11 -20.46 0.26
CA ASP A 135 3.76 -21.64 -0.31
C ASP A 135 3.29 -21.92 -1.75
N MET A 136 2.01 -21.68 -2.02
CA MET A 136 1.44 -21.79 -3.36
C MET A 136 1.81 -20.63 -4.29
N GLY A 137 2.56 -19.60 -3.85
CA GLY A 137 2.87 -18.44 -4.69
C GLY A 137 1.62 -17.64 -5.12
N ILE A 138 0.57 -17.65 -4.29
CA ILE A 138 -0.67 -16.89 -4.54
C ILE A 138 -0.54 -15.47 -3.99
N ILE A 139 0.17 -15.30 -2.87
CA ILE A 139 0.40 -13.99 -2.24
C ILE A 139 1.56 -13.25 -2.89
N TYR A 140 2.69 -13.95 -3.10
CA TYR A 140 3.93 -13.40 -3.66
C TYR A 140 4.31 -14.10 -4.96
N ASP A 141 4.96 -13.38 -5.88
CA ASP A 141 5.66 -13.99 -7.02
C ASP A 141 7.07 -14.46 -6.63
N GLU A 142 7.81 -15.02 -7.60
CA GLU A 142 9.18 -15.53 -7.43
C GLU A 142 10.19 -14.43 -7.02
N ASP A 143 9.88 -13.17 -7.30
CA ASP A 143 10.70 -11.99 -7.00
C ASP A 143 10.29 -11.29 -5.69
N ASP A 144 9.46 -11.94 -4.85
CA ASP A 144 8.91 -11.38 -3.60
C ASP A 144 8.08 -10.10 -3.81
N ASN A 145 7.39 -9.98 -4.94
CA ASN A 145 6.41 -8.93 -5.16
C ASN A 145 5.03 -9.38 -4.69
N LEU A 146 4.32 -8.49 -3.99
CA LEU A 146 2.94 -8.76 -3.56
C LEU A 146 1.99 -8.75 -4.76
N ILE A 147 1.40 -9.91 -5.08
CA ILE A 147 0.49 -10.12 -6.20
C ILE A 147 -0.95 -10.47 -5.80
N PHE A 148 -1.21 -10.71 -4.51
CA PHE A 148 -2.53 -11.15 -4.01
C PHE A 148 -3.71 -10.30 -4.55
N HIS A 149 -3.65 -8.98 -4.34
CA HIS A 149 -4.65 -8.03 -4.87
C HIS A 149 -4.30 -7.48 -6.27
N HIS A 150 -3.53 -8.23 -7.06
CA HIS A 150 -3.34 -8.00 -8.48
C HIS A 150 -4.02 -9.08 -9.31
N ARG A 151 -4.30 -10.25 -8.72
CA ARG A 151 -5.09 -11.34 -9.32
C ARG A 151 -6.58 -11.01 -9.30
N ARG A 152 -7.39 -11.83 -9.99
CA ARG A 152 -8.85 -11.78 -9.87
C ARG A 152 -9.27 -12.12 -8.42
N ASN A 153 -10.33 -11.48 -7.93
CA ASN A 153 -10.78 -11.70 -6.56
C ASN A 153 -11.04 -13.20 -6.29
N HIS A 154 -10.50 -13.72 -5.18
CA HIS A 154 -10.52 -15.15 -4.80
C HIS A 154 -9.91 -16.14 -5.81
N SER A 155 -9.10 -15.67 -6.76
CA SER A 155 -8.39 -16.57 -7.66
C SER A 155 -7.22 -17.26 -6.95
N LEU A 156 -7.23 -18.59 -7.00
CA LEU A 156 -6.13 -19.47 -6.56
C LEU A 156 -5.38 -20.09 -7.74
N SER A 157 -5.73 -19.72 -8.98
CA SER A 157 -5.15 -20.28 -10.20
C SER A 157 -4.01 -19.40 -10.70
N HIS A 158 -2.86 -20.00 -11.03
CA HIS A 158 -1.78 -19.29 -11.72
C HIS A 158 -2.14 -18.87 -13.15
N ALA A 159 -3.11 -19.54 -13.77
CA ALA A 159 -3.53 -19.26 -15.14
C ALA A 159 -4.39 -17.99 -15.28
N ASP A 160 -4.96 -17.48 -14.18
CA ASP A 160 -5.89 -16.33 -14.23
C ASP A 160 -5.19 -14.98 -14.50
N GLY A 161 -3.86 -14.96 -14.50
CA GLY A 161 -3.06 -13.78 -14.79
C GLY A 161 -3.24 -12.63 -13.78
N LEU A 162 -2.70 -11.47 -14.12
CA LEU A 162 -2.73 -10.26 -13.28
C LEU A 162 -3.60 -9.19 -13.94
N LEU A 163 -4.56 -8.67 -13.19
CA LEU A 163 -5.44 -7.57 -13.59
C LEU A 163 -4.75 -6.20 -13.55
N TYR A 164 -3.73 -6.05 -12.70
CA TYR A 164 -3.01 -4.79 -12.51
C TYR A 164 -1.50 -5.02 -12.48
N ASN A 165 -0.73 -4.07 -13.02
CA ASN A 165 0.73 -4.12 -13.03
C ASN A 165 1.30 -4.16 -11.59
N ILE A 166 2.26 -5.04 -11.36
CA ILE A 166 2.96 -5.25 -10.09
C ILE A 166 4.02 -4.16 -9.84
N SER A 167 4.60 -3.60 -10.90
CA SER A 167 5.69 -2.61 -10.85
C SER A 167 5.16 -1.19 -10.51
N GLN A 168 4.42 -1.06 -9.41
CA GLN A 168 3.83 0.20 -8.94
C GLN A 168 4.52 0.75 -7.71
#